data_AF-A0A1F4EHU3-F1
#
_entry.id   AF-A0A1F4EHU3-F1
#
_cell.length_a   1.000
_cell.length_b   1.000
_cell.length_c   1.000
_cell.angle_alpha   90.00
_cell.angle_beta   90.00
_cell.angle_gamma   90.00
#
_symmetry.space_group_name_H-M   'P 1'
#
loop_
_entity.id
_entity.type
_entity.pdbx_description
1 polymer ?
#
loop_
_entity_poly.entity_id
_entity_poly.type
_entity_poly.pdbx_seq_one_letter_code
_entity_poly.pdbx_strand_id
1 'polypeptide(L)'
;MVLGAAAAWAADVFDFIPAGGRTLMAKALEGRPAADEVRALVAGKRTREEWLAYLRGHSKAVPGLQRLQEKELLTLADYLSFNMPLPAAKVPANLAQASWAKLLPPDGRDFALQYCQGCHIITVVVTQDRSKDAWLGTLGKPSHVQIKLAREQREALASYLVLNAAIPIDDVPEELRAGGATY
;
A
#
# COMPACT_ATOMS: atom_id res chain seq x y z
N MET A 1 32.00 -25.79 17.10
CA MET A 1 30.61 -25.36 17.35
C MET A 1 30.32 -24.18 16.45
N VAL A 2 29.38 -24.36 15.53
CA VAL A 2 29.00 -23.35 14.53
C VAL A 2 28.16 -22.28 15.22
N LEU A 3 28.67 -21.05 15.26
CA LEU A 3 27.88 -19.84 15.55
C LEU A 3 26.96 -19.60 14.34
N GLY A 4 25.81 -20.26 14.33
CA GLY A 4 24.80 -20.17 13.28
C GLY A 4 23.84 -19.00 13.52
N ALA A 5 23.94 -18.00 12.64
CA ALA A 5 22.85 -17.12 12.19
C ALA A 5 22.02 -16.38 13.27
N ALA A 6 22.62 -15.37 13.90
CA ALA A 6 21.88 -14.25 14.49
C ALA A 6 21.43 -13.24 13.41
N ALA A 7 20.79 -13.72 12.34
CA ALA A 7 20.32 -12.90 11.22
C ALA A 7 18.98 -13.40 10.65
N ALA A 8 18.06 -13.82 11.51
CA ALA A 8 16.64 -13.73 11.17
C ALA A 8 16.24 -12.27 11.41
N TRP A 9 16.36 -11.46 10.36
CA TRP A 9 15.79 -10.13 10.33
C TRP A 9 14.34 -10.22 10.83
N ALA A 10 13.94 -9.29 11.69
CA ALA A 10 12.56 -9.13 12.12
C ALA A 10 11.66 -9.09 10.87
N ALA A 11 11.07 -10.23 10.51
CA ALA A 11 10.10 -10.30 9.43
C ALA A 11 8.96 -9.35 9.81
N ASP A 12 8.52 -8.53 8.86
CA ASP A 12 7.26 -7.84 9.02
C ASP A 12 6.20 -8.93 9.19
N VAL A 13 5.69 -9.12 10.41
CA VAL A 13 4.66 -10.12 10.74
C VAL A 13 3.39 -9.95 9.90
N PHE A 14 3.29 -8.85 9.15
CA PHE A 14 2.21 -8.52 8.23
C PHE A 14 2.64 -8.56 6.75
N ASP A 15 3.72 -9.26 6.39
CA ASP A 15 4.16 -9.41 4.99
C ASP A 15 3.17 -10.22 4.11
N PHE A 16 2.34 -11.07 4.73
CA PHE A 16 1.21 -11.74 4.09
C PHE A 16 0.14 -10.75 3.59
N ILE A 17 0.09 -9.52 4.13
CA ILE A 17 -0.81 -8.45 3.67
C ILE A 17 -0.14 -7.72 2.50
N PRO A 18 -0.72 -7.76 1.28
CA PRO A 18 -0.08 -7.24 0.07
C PRO A 18 0.43 -5.81 0.22
N ALA A 19 1.61 -5.52 -0.34
CA ALA A 19 2.22 -4.19 -0.26
C ALA A 19 1.27 -3.09 -0.77
N GLY A 20 1.22 -1.98 -0.04
CA GLY A 20 0.47 -0.79 -0.46
C GLY A 20 1.23 0.03 -1.50
N GLY A 21 0.53 0.92 -2.20
CA GLY A 21 1.09 1.74 -3.27
C GLY A 21 2.25 2.66 -2.86
N ARG A 22 2.30 3.13 -1.60
CA ARG A 22 3.45 3.88 -1.06
C ARG A 22 4.71 3.01 -1.08
N THR A 23 4.58 1.76 -0.61
CA THR A 23 5.69 0.80 -0.56
C THR A 23 6.12 0.40 -1.97
N LEU A 24 5.15 0.11 -2.86
CA LEU A 24 5.41 -0.22 -4.25
C LEU A 24 6.11 0.92 -5.00
N MET A 25 5.68 2.17 -4.79
CA MET A 25 6.31 3.35 -5.39
C MET A 25 7.73 3.54 -4.86
N ALA A 26 7.94 3.46 -3.55
CA ALA A 26 9.27 3.59 -2.96
C ALA A 26 10.24 2.54 -3.55
N LYS A 27 9.81 1.28 -3.60
CA LYS A 27 10.58 0.16 -4.19
C LYS A 27 10.85 0.37 -5.69
N ALA A 28 9.89 0.90 -6.44
CA ALA A 28 10.07 1.20 -7.85
C ALA A 28 11.15 2.29 -8.08
N LEU A 29 11.25 3.25 -7.15
CA LEU A 29 12.19 4.37 -7.22
C LEU A 29 13.58 4.07 -6.63
N GLU A 30 13.75 2.98 -5.87
CA GLU A 30 15.06 2.51 -5.37
C GLU A 30 16.06 2.23 -6.50
N GLY A 31 15.56 1.83 -7.68
CA GLY A 31 16.37 1.65 -8.89
C GLY A 31 16.93 2.95 -9.49
N ARG A 32 16.65 4.11 -8.86
CA ARG A 32 17.08 5.45 -9.30
C ARG A 32 16.80 5.71 -10.78
N PRO A 33 15.53 5.65 -11.21
CA PRO A 33 15.17 6.01 -12.58
C PRO A 33 15.55 7.46 -12.89
N ALA A 34 15.52 7.82 -14.17
CA ALA A 34 15.86 9.15 -14.63
C ALA A 34 14.99 10.23 -13.95
N ALA A 35 15.57 11.40 -13.69
CA ALA A 35 14.94 12.42 -12.85
C ALA A 35 13.65 13.00 -13.45
N ASP A 36 13.54 13.00 -14.77
CA ASP A 36 12.33 13.35 -15.54
C ASP A 36 11.20 12.34 -15.31
N GLU A 37 11.49 11.03 -15.31
CA GLU A 37 10.52 9.99 -14.99
C GLU A 37 10.02 10.11 -13.54
N VAL A 38 10.95 10.32 -12.60
CA VAL A 38 10.57 10.56 -11.19
C VAL A 38 9.68 11.80 -11.07
N ARG A 39 10.03 12.88 -11.77
CA ARG A 39 9.26 14.12 -11.77
C ARG A 39 7.87 13.92 -12.36
N ALA A 40 7.73 13.17 -13.44
CA ALA A 40 6.46 12.86 -14.08
C ALA A 40 5.53 12.01 -13.19
N LEU A 41 6.09 11.13 -12.36
CA LEU A 41 5.37 10.38 -11.34
C LEU A 41 4.87 11.28 -10.20
N VAL A 42 5.77 12.10 -9.61
CA VAL A 42 5.41 12.87 -8.39
C VAL A 42 4.64 14.15 -8.65
N ALA A 43 4.71 14.70 -9.86
CA ALA A 43 4.00 15.93 -10.25
C ALA A 43 2.80 15.66 -11.17
N GLY A 44 2.56 14.40 -11.55
CA GLY A 44 1.44 14.04 -12.41
C GLY A 44 0.09 14.16 -11.70
N LYS A 45 -0.94 14.53 -12.45
CA LYS A 45 -2.35 14.42 -12.02
C LYS A 45 -3.10 13.61 -13.07
N ARG A 46 -3.59 12.44 -12.68
CA ARG A 46 -4.24 11.47 -13.57
C ARG A 46 -5.30 10.70 -12.78
N THR A 47 -6.29 10.17 -13.49
CA THR A 47 -7.19 9.14 -12.94
C THR A 47 -6.44 7.84 -12.69
N ARG A 48 -7.06 6.90 -11.97
CA ARG A 48 -6.47 5.56 -11.75
C ARG A 48 -6.20 4.85 -13.08
N GLU A 49 -7.14 4.91 -14.02
CA GLU A 49 -7.03 4.25 -15.32
C GLU A 49 -5.90 4.86 -16.17
N GLU A 50 -5.78 6.18 -16.14
CA GLU A 50 -4.68 6.92 -16.78
C GLU A 50 -3.33 6.62 -16.12
N TRP A 51 -3.29 6.50 -14.79
CA TRP A 51 -2.08 6.08 -14.07
C TRP A 51 -1.68 4.65 -14.43
N LEU A 52 -2.62 3.71 -14.49
CA LEU A 52 -2.33 2.33 -14.86
C LEU A 52 -1.75 2.25 -16.29
N ALA A 53 -2.35 2.98 -17.23
CA ALA A 53 -1.83 3.09 -18.59
C ALA A 53 -0.42 3.69 -18.63
N TYR A 54 -0.18 4.77 -17.86
CA TYR A 54 1.12 5.40 -17.74
C TYR A 54 2.18 4.42 -17.17
N LEU A 55 1.89 3.75 -16.05
CA LEU A 55 2.82 2.82 -15.40
C LEU A 55 3.23 1.67 -16.33
N ARG A 56 2.28 1.12 -17.10
CA ARG A 56 2.56 0.08 -18.10
C ARG A 56 3.45 0.61 -19.23
N GLY A 57 3.13 1.79 -19.77
CA GLY A 57 3.87 2.43 -20.85
C GLY A 57 5.30 2.81 -20.48
N HIS A 58 5.54 3.17 -19.21
CA HIS A 58 6.84 3.63 -18.70
C HIS A 58 7.66 2.54 -18.00
N SER A 59 7.21 1.29 -18.01
CA SER A 59 7.91 0.17 -17.36
C SER A 59 9.37 0.02 -17.81
N LYS A 60 9.69 0.27 -19.09
CA LYS A 60 11.07 0.25 -19.59
C LYS A 60 11.95 1.38 -19.03
N ALA A 61 11.38 2.56 -18.80
CA ALA A 61 12.09 3.73 -18.30
C ALA A 61 12.26 3.71 -16.78
N VAL A 62 11.37 3.00 -16.07
CA VAL A 62 11.43 2.76 -14.64
C VAL A 62 11.52 1.26 -14.36
N PRO A 63 12.73 0.67 -14.34
CA PRO A 63 12.91 -0.79 -14.24
C PRO A 63 12.23 -1.43 -13.02
N GLY A 64 12.05 -0.67 -11.94
CA GLY A 64 11.29 -1.12 -10.78
C GLY A 64 9.83 -1.47 -11.08
N LEU A 65 9.21 -0.82 -12.07
CA LEU A 65 7.83 -1.12 -12.50
C LEU A 65 7.72 -2.44 -13.27
N GLN A 66 8.77 -2.89 -13.95
CA GLN A 66 8.76 -4.19 -14.68
C GLN A 66 8.61 -5.38 -13.76
N ARG A 67 9.00 -5.23 -12.49
CA ARG A 67 8.94 -6.28 -11.48
C ARG A 67 7.58 -6.39 -10.81
N LEU A 68 6.69 -5.42 -11.07
CA LEU A 68 5.37 -5.38 -10.46
C LEU A 68 4.39 -6.24 -11.25
N GLN A 69 3.63 -7.05 -10.53
CA GLN A 69 2.51 -7.80 -11.07
C GLN A 69 1.32 -6.88 -11.37
N GLU A 70 0.35 -7.37 -12.13
CA GLU A 70 -0.82 -6.59 -12.54
C GLU A 70 -1.60 -6.00 -11.33
N LYS A 71 -1.80 -6.81 -10.28
CA LYS A 71 -2.45 -6.36 -9.04
C LYS A 71 -1.65 -5.27 -8.32
N GLU A 72 -0.31 -5.35 -8.34
CA GLU A 72 0.58 -4.35 -7.76
C GLU A 72 0.57 -3.06 -8.58
N LEU A 73 0.56 -3.15 -9.91
CA LEU A 73 0.42 -1.99 -10.80
C LEU A 73 -0.92 -1.27 -10.57
N LEU A 74 -2.01 -2.02 -10.42
CA LEU A 74 -3.33 -1.46 -10.11
C LEU A 74 -3.36 -0.80 -8.73
N THR A 75 -2.75 -1.44 -7.72
CA THR A 75 -2.61 -0.87 -6.36
C THR A 75 -1.77 0.41 -6.37
N LEU A 76 -0.68 0.44 -7.13
CA LEU A 76 0.15 1.62 -7.32
C LEU A 76 -0.61 2.73 -8.05
N ALA A 77 -1.34 2.41 -9.13
CA ALA A 77 -2.14 3.38 -9.88
C ALA A 77 -3.23 4.03 -9.01
N ASP A 78 -3.92 3.21 -8.20
CA ASP A 78 -4.93 3.67 -7.25
C ASP A 78 -4.32 4.62 -6.22
N TYR A 79 -3.19 4.24 -5.61
CA TYR A 79 -2.43 5.08 -4.69
C TYR A 79 -2.02 6.43 -5.32
N LEU A 80 -1.51 6.43 -6.55
CA LEU A 80 -1.11 7.66 -7.24
C LEU A 80 -2.32 8.57 -7.51
N SER A 81 -3.50 8.00 -7.79
CA SER A 81 -4.73 8.78 -8.00
C SER A 81 -5.20 9.56 -6.76
N PHE A 82 -4.92 9.05 -5.57
CA PHE A 82 -5.25 9.72 -4.30
C PHE A 82 -4.18 10.72 -3.84
N ASN A 83 -2.91 10.46 -4.17
CA ASN A 83 -1.78 11.12 -3.52
C ASN A 83 -0.98 12.04 -4.44
N MET A 84 -1.18 11.97 -5.76
CA MET A 84 -0.50 12.83 -6.73
C MET A 84 -1.43 13.93 -7.27
N PRO A 85 -0.89 15.12 -7.59
CA PRO A 85 0.51 15.51 -7.46
C PRO A 85 0.91 15.77 -6.00
N LEU A 86 2.19 15.52 -5.67
CA LEU A 86 2.72 15.93 -4.38
C LEU A 86 2.74 17.47 -4.28
N PRO A 87 2.50 18.04 -3.08
CA PRO A 87 2.74 19.45 -2.86
C PRO A 87 4.20 19.82 -3.20
N ALA A 88 4.43 20.94 -3.88
CA ALA A 88 5.77 21.34 -4.32
C ALA A 88 6.81 21.37 -3.17
N ALA A 89 6.38 21.79 -1.97
CA ALA A 89 7.21 21.82 -0.77
C ALA A 89 7.64 20.42 -0.25
N LYS A 90 7.00 19.35 -0.73
CA LYS A 90 7.32 17.95 -0.40
C LYS A 90 8.15 17.26 -1.48
N VAL A 91 8.34 17.89 -2.64
CA VAL A 91 9.20 17.37 -3.71
C VAL A 91 10.66 17.74 -3.40
N PRO A 92 11.56 16.76 -3.23
CA PRO A 92 12.95 17.06 -2.89
C PRO A 92 13.69 17.66 -4.08
N ALA A 93 14.63 18.57 -3.81
CA ALA A 93 15.45 19.19 -4.84
C ALA A 93 16.29 18.16 -5.61
N ASN A 94 16.82 17.15 -4.91
CA ASN A 94 17.55 16.03 -5.49
C ASN A 94 16.71 14.75 -5.46
N LEU A 95 16.03 14.47 -6.57
CA LEU A 95 15.15 13.29 -6.72
C LEU A 95 15.91 11.95 -6.62
N ALA A 96 17.19 11.91 -7.00
CA ALA A 96 18.00 10.69 -7.01
C ALA A 96 18.48 10.25 -5.61
N GLN A 97 18.46 11.16 -4.63
CA GLN A 97 18.88 10.91 -3.25
C GLN A 97 17.71 10.95 -2.26
N ALA A 98 16.49 11.07 -2.77
CA ALA A 98 15.29 11.16 -1.97
C ALA A 98 15.00 9.88 -1.19
N SER A 99 14.65 10.01 0.09
CA SER A 99 14.13 8.90 0.90
C SER A 99 12.63 8.72 0.64
N TRP A 100 12.27 8.14 -0.52
CA TRP A 100 10.89 8.08 -0.99
C TRP A 100 9.91 7.46 0.01
N ALA A 101 10.28 6.39 0.71
CA ALA A 101 9.44 5.78 1.74
C ALA A 101 9.02 6.75 2.87
N LYS A 102 9.80 7.80 3.14
CA LYS A 102 9.50 8.83 4.17
C LYS A 102 8.77 10.04 3.61
N LEU A 103 8.92 10.32 2.32
CA LEU A 103 8.38 11.51 1.66
C LEU A 103 6.98 11.28 1.10
N LEU A 104 6.70 10.05 0.70
CA LEU A 104 5.43 9.66 0.11
C LEU A 104 4.32 9.62 1.17
N PRO A 105 3.12 10.16 0.85
CA PRO A 105 1.95 10.07 1.72
C PRO A 105 1.62 8.62 2.12
N PRO A 106 1.06 8.40 3.33
CA PRO A 106 0.59 7.08 3.73
C PRO A 106 -0.53 6.56 2.81
N ASP A 107 -0.61 5.24 2.67
CA ASP A 107 -1.58 4.56 1.82
C ASP A 107 -2.59 3.71 2.61
N GLY A 108 -3.45 2.99 1.89
CA GLY A 108 -4.45 2.12 2.50
C GLY A 108 -3.89 0.96 3.32
N ARG A 109 -2.71 0.40 2.98
CA ARG A 109 -2.04 -0.61 3.82
C ARG A 109 -1.60 0.01 5.13
N ASP A 110 -1.00 1.20 5.06
CA ASP A 110 -0.56 1.92 6.25
C ASP A 110 -1.74 2.22 7.18
N PHE A 111 -2.87 2.67 6.62
CA PHE A 111 -4.08 2.91 7.40
C PHE A 111 -4.67 1.62 7.99
N ALA A 112 -4.66 0.52 7.24
CA ALA A 112 -5.14 -0.77 7.74
C ALA A 112 -4.28 -1.26 8.93
N LEU A 113 -2.95 -1.26 8.78
CA LEU A 113 -2.06 -1.70 9.85
C LEU A 113 -2.08 -0.75 11.06
N GLN A 114 -2.19 0.56 10.83
CA GLN A 114 -2.20 1.55 11.91
C GLN A 114 -3.52 1.55 12.69
N TYR A 115 -4.67 1.48 11.99
CA TYR A 115 -5.97 1.74 12.62
C TYR A 115 -6.82 0.49 12.80
N CYS A 116 -6.68 -0.54 11.96
CA CYS A 116 -7.55 -1.71 12.02
C CYS A 116 -7.01 -2.81 12.94
N GLN A 117 -5.69 -2.94 13.09
CA GLN A 117 -5.06 -3.87 14.05
C GLN A 117 -5.20 -3.41 15.51
N GLY A 118 -5.46 -2.12 15.75
CA GLY A 118 -5.43 -1.53 17.09
C GLY A 118 -6.55 -1.96 18.03
N CYS A 119 -7.71 -2.36 17.48
CA CYS A 119 -8.89 -2.75 18.28
C CYS A 119 -9.20 -4.24 18.22
N HIS A 120 -8.87 -4.91 17.12
CA HIS A 120 -9.01 -6.34 16.93
C HIS A 120 -7.99 -6.81 15.89
N ILE A 121 -7.72 -8.11 15.85
CA ILE A 121 -6.73 -8.68 14.93
C ILE A 121 -7.06 -8.34 13.47
N ILE A 122 -6.04 -7.92 12.71
CA ILE A 122 -6.14 -7.44 11.33
C ILE A 122 -6.72 -8.50 10.40
N THR A 123 -6.56 -9.77 10.74
CA THR A 123 -7.16 -10.92 10.04
C THR A 123 -8.67 -10.79 9.90
N VAL A 124 -9.38 -10.22 10.89
CA VAL A 124 -10.83 -9.96 10.78
C VAL A 124 -11.14 -8.99 9.64
N VAL A 125 -10.19 -8.19 9.17
CA VAL A 125 -10.37 -7.22 8.08
C VAL A 125 -9.89 -7.78 6.76
N VAL A 126 -8.65 -8.28 6.70
CA VAL A 126 -8.01 -8.64 5.42
C VAL A 126 -8.54 -9.92 4.80
N THR A 127 -9.26 -10.77 5.54
CA THR A 127 -9.93 -11.97 4.98
C THR A 127 -11.31 -11.67 4.41
N GLN A 128 -11.84 -10.46 4.58
CA GLN A 128 -13.18 -10.13 4.09
C GLN A 128 -13.13 -9.70 2.62
N ASP A 129 -14.04 -10.26 1.83
CA ASP A 129 -14.36 -9.78 0.49
C ASP A 129 -15.58 -8.85 0.56
N ARG A 130 -15.37 -7.57 0.26
CA ARG A 130 -16.39 -6.54 0.38
C ARG A 130 -16.22 -5.48 -0.70
N SER A 131 -17.36 -4.94 -1.15
CA SER A 131 -17.37 -3.76 -2.00
C SER A 131 -16.85 -2.51 -1.26
N LYS A 132 -16.44 -1.50 -2.05
CA LYS A 132 -15.99 -0.21 -1.50
C LYS A 132 -17.04 0.43 -0.59
N ASP A 133 -18.30 0.42 -0.99
CA ASP A 133 -19.41 0.99 -0.21
C ASP A 133 -19.62 0.23 1.11
N ALA A 134 -19.46 -1.09 1.11
CA ALA A 134 -19.54 -1.90 2.34
C ALA A 134 -18.36 -1.61 3.30
N TRP A 135 -17.16 -1.34 2.78
CA TRP A 135 -16.03 -0.88 3.58
C TRP A 135 -16.27 0.52 4.16
N LEU A 136 -16.72 1.48 3.35
CA LEU A 136 -17.05 2.83 3.81
C LEU A 136 -18.17 2.82 4.84
N GLY A 137 -19.21 2.00 4.62
CA GLY A 137 -20.29 1.79 5.59
C GLY A 137 -19.78 1.21 6.91
N THR A 138 -18.77 0.34 6.88
CA THR A 138 -18.12 -0.19 8.09
C THR A 138 -17.39 0.90 8.86
N LEU A 139 -16.61 1.74 8.18
CA LEU A 139 -15.91 2.88 8.77
C LEU A 139 -16.89 3.94 9.32
N GLY A 140 -18.12 3.97 8.83
CA GLY A 140 -19.20 4.86 9.31
C GLY A 140 -19.98 4.33 10.52
N LYS A 141 -19.77 3.08 10.97
CA LYS A 141 -20.48 2.53 12.13
C LYS A 141 -20.04 3.22 13.43
N PRO A 142 -20.93 3.36 14.44
CA PRO A 142 -20.58 3.96 15.73
C PRO A 142 -19.35 3.36 16.41
N SER A 143 -19.05 2.08 16.18
CA SER A 143 -17.84 1.42 16.70
C SER A 143 -16.52 1.83 16.02
N HIS A 144 -16.58 2.51 14.87
CA HIS A 144 -15.41 2.88 14.05
C HIS A 144 -15.29 4.39 13.79
N VAL A 145 -16.28 5.20 14.19
CA VAL A 145 -16.24 6.66 13.96
C VAL A 145 -15.08 7.36 14.68
N GLN A 146 -14.50 6.74 15.72
CA GLN A 146 -13.35 7.27 16.44
C GLN A 146 -12.04 7.18 15.64
N ILE A 147 -12.00 6.40 14.56
CA ILE A 147 -10.85 6.32 13.66
C ILE A 147 -10.71 7.66 12.91
N LYS A 148 -9.64 8.39 13.23
CA LYS A 148 -9.36 9.74 12.72
C LYS A 148 -8.72 9.70 11.33
N LEU A 149 -9.52 9.32 10.34
CA LEU A 149 -9.18 9.42 8.92
C LEU A 149 -10.05 10.48 8.24
N ALA A 150 -9.43 11.36 7.46
CA ALA A 150 -10.13 12.25 6.53
C ALA A 150 -10.92 11.43 5.49
N ARG A 151 -11.90 12.06 4.84
CA ARG A 151 -12.78 11.37 3.88
C ARG A 151 -11.98 10.69 2.76
N GLU A 152 -11.01 11.40 2.19
CA GLU A 152 -10.15 10.90 1.13
C GLU A 152 -9.28 9.72 1.59
N GLN A 153 -8.83 9.74 2.86
CA GLN A 153 -8.08 8.62 3.44
C GLN A 153 -8.97 7.40 3.69
N ARG A 154 -10.24 7.60 4.06
CA ARG A 154 -11.23 6.51 4.18
C ARG A 154 -11.50 5.87 2.82
N GLU A 155 -11.59 6.69 1.76
CA GLU A 155 -11.73 6.20 0.39
C GLU A 155 -10.48 5.44 -0.07
N ALA A 156 -9.27 5.92 0.23
CA ALA A 156 -8.02 5.24 -0.08
C ALA A 156 -7.88 3.91 0.65
N LEU A 157 -8.24 3.84 1.95
CA LEU A 157 -8.29 2.61 2.73
C LEU A 157 -9.30 1.61 2.13
N ALA A 158 -10.52 2.05 1.86
CA ALA A 158 -11.55 1.18 1.28
C ALA A 158 -11.15 0.66 -0.10
N SER A 159 -10.55 1.52 -0.95
CA SER A 159 -10.07 1.13 -2.29
C SER A 159 -8.94 0.10 -2.21
N TYR A 160 -7.97 0.32 -1.30
CA TYR A 160 -6.91 -0.66 -1.05
C TYR A 160 -7.46 -2.01 -0.59
N LEU A 161 -8.44 -2.04 0.32
CA LEU A 161 -9.03 -3.29 0.80
C LEU A 161 -9.82 -4.02 -0.30
N VAL A 162 -10.52 -3.31 -1.19
CA VAL A 162 -11.16 -3.94 -2.36
C VAL A 162 -10.14 -4.68 -3.24
N LEU A 163 -8.95 -4.11 -3.41
CA LEU A 163 -7.90 -4.72 -4.22
C LEU A 163 -7.17 -5.84 -3.46
N ASN A 164 -6.82 -5.61 -2.19
CA ASN A 164 -5.78 -6.37 -1.49
C ASN A 164 -6.28 -7.20 -0.30
N ALA A 165 -7.55 -7.09 0.09
CA ALA A 165 -8.16 -8.01 1.05
C ALA A 165 -8.61 -9.31 0.35
N ALA A 166 -9.64 -9.97 0.89
CA ALA A 166 -10.06 -11.31 0.51
C ALA A 166 -8.91 -12.34 0.55
N ILE A 167 -7.97 -12.15 1.48
CA ILE A 167 -6.86 -13.09 1.71
C ILE A 167 -7.45 -14.40 2.26
N PRO A 168 -7.21 -15.56 1.62
CA PRO A 168 -7.61 -16.85 2.17
C PRO A 168 -7.09 -17.03 3.58
N ILE A 169 -7.89 -17.60 4.49
CA ILE A 169 -7.46 -17.81 5.88
C ILE A 169 -6.20 -18.69 5.98
N ASP A 170 -6.03 -19.61 5.03
CA ASP A 170 -4.87 -20.49 4.95
C ASP A 170 -3.57 -19.76 4.60
N ASP A 171 -3.68 -18.59 3.95
CA ASP A 171 -2.54 -17.71 3.64
C ASP A 171 -2.21 -16.76 4.81
N VAL A 172 -3.04 -16.72 5.85
CA VAL A 172 -2.78 -15.95 7.07
C VAL A 172 -1.90 -16.78 8.01
N PRO A 173 -0.82 -16.22 8.59
CA PRO A 173 -0.02 -16.89 9.61
C PRO A 173 -0.89 -17.42 10.75
N GLU A 174 -0.64 -18.66 11.20
CA GLU A 174 -1.49 -19.34 12.18
C GLU A 174 -1.63 -18.54 13.48
N GLU A 175 -0.54 -17.91 13.91
CA GLU A 175 -0.48 -17.06 15.10
C GLU A 175 -1.37 -15.81 14.99
N LEU A 176 -1.73 -15.45 13.76
CA LEU A 176 -2.58 -14.31 13.45
C LEU A 176 -4.02 -14.70 13.07
N ARG A 177 -4.38 -16.00 13.06
CA ARG A 177 -5.76 -16.43 12.85
C ARG A 177 -6.56 -16.22 14.13
N ALA A 178 -7.68 -15.51 14.04
CA ALA A 178 -8.52 -15.26 15.21
C ALA A 178 -8.97 -16.59 15.85
N GLY A 179 -8.57 -16.81 17.12
CA GLY A 179 -9.08 -17.91 17.94
C GLY A 179 -8.51 -19.31 17.68
N GLY A 180 -7.36 -19.46 17.02
CA GLY A 180 -6.78 -20.79 16.75
C GLY A 180 -7.60 -21.63 15.77
N ALA A 181 -8.32 -20.98 14.85
CA ALA A 181 -9.16 -21.66 13.87
C ALA A 181 -8.30 -22.41 12.83
N THR A 182 -8.19 -23.73 13.02
CA THR A 182 -7.93 -24.72 11.97
C THR A 182 -9.28 -25.13 11.38
N TYR A 183 -9.48 -24.97 10.06
CA TYR A 183 -10.60 -25.61 9.36
C TYR A 183 -10.17 -26.97 8.82
#